data_AF-A0A4P7GTI3-F1
#
_entry.id   AF-A0A4P7GTI3-F1
#
_cell.length_a   1.000
_cell.length_b   1.000
_cell.length_c   1.000
_cell.angle_alpha   90.00
_cell.angle_beta   90.00
_cell.angle_gamma   90.00
#
_symmetry.space_group_name_H-M   'P 1'
#
loop_
_entity.id
_entity.type
_entity.pdbx_description
1 polymer ?
#
loop_
_entity_poly.entity_id
_entity_poly.type
_entity_poly.pdbx_seq_one_letter_code
_entity_poly.pdbx_strand_id
1 'polypeptide(L)'
;MVSIHAVRELFLQTLRELAELVTEDRSFGELEEAVQRLSGRLTLRLLEWVLAGIDERLMQERDPSRYECLDTRERVLDTPLGELQVKRRYYRDRATGQGVFLLDEALGLESRRRLSPRLEALCRRLATEMPYHRAAAVLRELTAGQAPARAMTVWRASQRAGRRLKEAAERLRRSVFVEGQVPEGRRRSAQLHAEADEVYLRGRGQPVVLKLGVAYEGKQAVGSNRQALRERRVVAGVMPGTAFWEQASAYWGTHWDLSAVQACYLGGDGAHWVKQGLQYFPRACYRLDPFHLRRALREALSPSEETYAQVCRAIEAGDWAGVESALRQALRGRRGPARERLLRLRGYLREHWDGIVASGEAPRLGAIEAEVFHVLARRMKRHGARWSERGADHLARLLSERVDPHWRAVLGGRPLQISPGVRQATRQAVQRVMRQLEEDPARWLRARIPALTGPHATKPWVQVLRDLAHVHAPVA
;
A
#
# COMPACT_ATOMS: atom_id res chain seq x y z
N MET A 1 30.77 -21.54 -4.25
CA MET A 1 31.88 -20.58 -4.53
C MET A 1 31.69 -19.88 -5.88
N VAL A 2 31.83 -18.55 -5.92
CA VAL A 2 31.63 -17.71 -7.11
C VAL A 2 32.83 -17.81 -8.06
N SER A 3 32.62 -18.17 -9.32
CA SER A 3 33.67 -18.04 -10.34
C SER A 3 33.64 -16.64 -10.92
N ILE A 4 34.74 -15.89 -10.81
CA ILE A 4 34.93 -14.61 -11.52
C ILE A 4 34.64 -14.75 -13.03
N HIS A 5 34.92 -15.93 -13.60
CA HIS A 5 34.65 -16.22 -15.01
C HIS A 5 33.16 -16.08 -15.33
N ALA A 6 32.27 -16.57 -14.46
CA ALA A 6 30.83 -16.50 -14.69
C ALA A 6 30.30 -15.05 -14.64
N VAL A 7 30.84 -14.22 -13.74
CA VAL A 7 30.48 -12.78 -13.67
C VAL A 7 30.99 -12.06 -14.90
N ARG A 8 32.26 -12.30 -15.29
CA ARG A 8 32.87 -11.70 -16.47
C ARG A 8 32.14 -12.09 -17.76
N GLU A 9 31.82 -13.37 -17.93
CA GLU A 9 31.04 -13.88 -19.07
C GLU A 9 29.68 -13.22 -19.15
N LEU A 10 28.98 -13.09 -18.01
CA LEU A 10 27.69 -12.42 -17.94
C LEU A 10 27.77 -10.96 -18.43
N PHE A 11 28.78 -10.21 -17.98
CA PHE A 11 28.99 -8.83 -18.42
C PHE A 11 29.37 -8.74 -19.90
N LEU A 12 30.29 -9.60 -20.38
CA LEU A 12 30.70 -9.63 -21.79
C LEU A 12 29.53 -10.00 -22.71
N GLN A 13 28.71 -10.98 -22.32
CA GLN A 13 27.50 -11.35 -23.04
C GLN A 13 26.52 -10.17 -23.11
N THR A 14 26.33 -9.46 -21.99
CA THR A 14 25.45 -8.28 -21.94
C THR A 14 25.95 -7.17 -22.88
N LEU A 15 27.27 -6.95 -22.95
CA LEU A 15 27.84 -5.95 -23.87
C LEU A 15 27.67 -6.35 -25.35
N ARG A 16 27.77 -7.64 -25.68
CA ARG A 16 27.49 -8.13 -27.03
C ARG A 16 26.02 -7.95 -27.41
N GLU A 17 25.11 -8.38 -26.54
CA GLU A 17 23.67 -8.17 -26.74
C GLU A 17 23.34 -6.68 -26.88
N LEU A 18 24.00 -5.80 -26.12
CA LEU A 18 23.83 -4.35 -26.25
C LEU A 18 24.29 -3.82 -27.61
N ALA A 19 25.40 -4.32 -28.16
CA ALA A 19 25.89 -3.92 -29.47
C ALA A 19 24.91 -4.34 -30.58
N GLU A 20 24.33 -5.54 -30.49
CA GLU A 20 23.32 -6.03 -31.43
C GLU A 20 22.07 -5.13 -31.46
N LEU A 21 21.63 -4.62 -30.30
CA LEU A 21 20.47 -3.72 -30.22
C LEU A 21 20.64 -2.42 -31.01
N VAL A 22 21.87 -1.96 -31.22
CA VAL A 22 22.18 -0.70 -31.95
C VAL A 22 22.27 -0.94 -33.46
N THR A 23 22.42 -2.20 -33.89
CA THR A 23 22.55 -2.57 -35.30
C THR A 23 21.22 -2.82 -36.01
N GLU A 24 20.12 -2.82 -35.29
CA GLU A 24 18.77 -3.01 -35.83
C GLU A 24 18.07 -1.67 -36.09
N ASP A 25 17.29 -1.57 -37.17
CA ASP A 25 16.40 -0.42 -37.44
C ASP A 25 15.32 -0.32 -36.35
N ARG A 26 15.59 0.49 -35.33
CA ARG A 26 14.71 0.74 -34.17
C ARG A 26 14.54 2.24 -33.96
N SER A 27 13.35 2.65 -33.54
CA SER A 27 13.16 3.98 -32.96
C SER A 27 13.89 4.10 -31.61
N PHE A 28 14.18 5.33 -31.17
CA PHE A 28 14.82 5.54 -29.88
C PHE A 28 14.02 4.95 -28.71
N GLY A 29 12.69 5.03 -28.74
CA GLY A 29 11.84 4.42 -27.70
C GLY A 29 11.92 2.89 -27.67
N GLU A 30 11.99 2.24 -28.84
CA GLU A 30 12.20 0.78 -28.93
C GLU A 30 13.58 0.35 -28.42
N LEU A 31 14.60 1.18 -28.65
CA LEU A 31 15.93 1.00 -28.09
C LEU A 31 15.92 1.13 -26.56
N GLU A 32 15.26 2.15 -26.00
CA GLU A 32 15.12 2.34 -24.55
C GLU A 32 14.49 1.12 -23.88
N GLU A 33 13.37 0.62 -24.41
CA GLU A 33 12.72 -0.57 -23.88
C GLU A 33 13.60 -1.82 -23.98
N ALA A 34 14.34 -1.97 -25.08
CA ALA A 34 15.22 -3.12 -25.29
C ALA A 34 16.40 -3.12 -24.31
N VAL A 35 17.02 -1.96 -24.09
CA VAL A 35 18.06 -1.75 -23.07
C VAL A 35 17.50 -2.02 -21.67
N GLN A 36 16.29 -1.57 -21.36
CA GLN A 36 15.63 -1.85 -20.09
C GLN A 36 15.44 -3.36 -19.87
N ARG A 37 14.94 -4.08 -20.89
CA ARG A 37 14.78 -5.54 -20.84
C ARG A 37 16.11 -6.26 -20.61
N LEU A 38 17.15 -5.86 -21.33
CA LEU A 38 18.51 -6.40 -21.18
C LEU A 38 19.05 -6.18 -19.76
N SER A 39 18.95 -4.95 -19.26
CA SER A 39 19.36 -4.58 -17.90
C SER A 39 18.62 -5.37 -16.82
N GLY A 40 17.31 -5.59 -17.00
CA GLY A 40 16.55 -6.41 -16.05
C GLY A 40 16.96 -7.89 -16.06
N ARG A 41 17.29 -8.48 -17.22
CA ARG A 41 17.85 -9.86 -17.29
C ARG A 41 19.17 -9.96 -16.53
N LEU A 42 20.09 -9.01 -16.76
CA LEU A 42 21.36 -8.93 -16.01
C LEU A 42 21.09 -8.84 -14.50
N THR A 43 20.19 -7.94 -14.11
CA THR A 43 19.84 -7.72 -12.69
C THR A 43 19.24 -8.97 -12.04
N LEU A 44 18.38 -9.71 -12.75
CA LEU A 44 17.83 -10.97 -12.25
C LEU A 44 18.94 -11.99 -12.02
N ARG A 45 19.84 -12.22 -12.99
CA ARG A 45 20.98 -13.14 -12.83
C ARG A 45 21.88 -12.75 -11.65
N LEU A 46 22.15 -11.46 -11.47
CA LEU A 46 22.90 -10.96 -10.31
C LEU A 46 22.16 -11.23 -9.00
N LEU A 47 20.83 -11.09 -8.98
CA LEU A 47 20.02 -11.39 -7.80
C LEU A 47 20.02 -12.89 -7.49
N GLU A 48 19.86 -13.76 -8.48
CA GLU A 48 19.97 -15.23 -8.32
C GLU A 48 21.32 -15.61 -7.70
N TRP A 49 22.39 -14.98 -8.18
CA TRP A 49 23.73 -15.15 -7.65
C TRP A 49 23.85 -14.73 -6.18
N VAL A 50 23.35 -13.55 -5.82
CA VAL A 50 23.35 -13.08 -4.42
C VAL A 50 22.56 -14.03 -3.53
N LEU A 51 21.40 -14.49 -3.97
CA LEU A 51 20.56 -15.42 -3.22
C LEU A 51 21.21 -16.78 -3.02
N ALA A 52 21.88 -17.32 -4.06
CA ALA A 52 22.64 -18.56 -3.96
C ALA A 52 23.80 -18.44 -2.95
N GLY A 53 24.49 -17.29 -2.92
CA GLY A 53 25.53 -17.03 -1.94
C GLY A 53 25.00 -16.96 -0.50
N ILE A 54 23.84 -16.35 -0.29
CA ILE A 54 23.16 -16.33 1.02
C ILE A 54 22.77 -17.77 1.43
N ASP A 55 22.20 -18.56 0.53
CA ASP A 55 21.80 -19.95 0.80
C ASP A 55 23.01 -20.85 1.11
N GLU A 56 24.11 -20.75 0.36
CA GLU A 56 25.38 -21.45 0.63
C GLU A 56 25.91 -21.13 2.02
N ARG A 57 25.78 -19.87 2.45
CA ARG A 57 26.23 -19.48 3.78
C ARG A 57 25.29 -19.96 4.89
N LEU A 58 23.98 -19.86 4.70
CA LEU A 58 23.00 -20.41 5.64
C LEU A 58 23.21 -21.92 5.83
N MET A 59 23.56 -22.65 4.78
CA MET A 59 23.91 -24.06 4.88
C MET A 59 25.15 -24.30 5.75
N GLN A 60 26.19 -23.47 5.61
CA GLN A 60 27.42 -23.58 6.41
C GLN A 60 27.22 -23.22 7.89
N GLU A 61 26.38 -22.21 8.18
CA GLU A 61 26.13 -21.72 9.54
C GLU A 61 24.99 -22.45 10.26
N ARG A 62 24.24 -23.33 9.57
CA ARG A 62 23.12 -24.04 10.20
C ARG A 62 23.63 -24.90 11.36
N ASP A 63 22.80 -25.04 12.38
CA ASP A 63 22.96 -26.08 13.38
C ASP A 63 22.61 -27.46 12.77
N PRO A 64 23.58 -28.38 12.57
CA PRO A 64 23.32 -29.68 11.96
C PRO A 64 22.51 -30.62 12.86
N SER A 65 22.52 -30.41 14.18
CA SER A 65 21.73 -31.20 15.13
C SER A 65 20.24 -30.89 15.00
N ARG A 66 19.91 -29.66 14.60
CA ARG A 66 18.54 -29.18 14.39
C ARG A 66 18.08 -29.28 12.94
N TYR A 67 18.90 -28.82 11.99
CA TYR A 67 18.50 -28.68 10.59
C TYR A 67 19.19 -29.70 9.68
N GLU A 68 18.42 -30.72 9.31
CA GLU A 68 18.83 -31.72 8.35
C GLU A 68 18.46 -31.27 6.93
N CYS A 69 19.46 -31.07 6.07
CA CYS A 69 19.25 -30.74 4.66
C CYS A 69 18.85 -32.01 3.91
N LEU A 70 17.65 -32.01 3.30
CA LEU A 70 17.11 -33.17 2.60
C LEU A 70 17.26 -33.07 1.08
N ASP A 71 17.09 -31.87 0.52
CA ASP A 71 17.05 -31.66 -0.93
C ASP A 71 17.24 -30.18 -1.29
N THR A 72 17.41 -29.87 -2.57
CA THR A 72 17.36 -28.52 -3.13
C THR A 72 16.13 -28.36 -4.00
N ARG A 73 15.35 -27.30 -3.78
CA ARG A 73 14.11 -27.03 -4.53
C ARG A 73 14.15 -25.66 -5.17
N GLU A 74 13.46 -25.54 -6.29
CA GLU A 74 13.34 -24.28 -7.03
C GLU A 74 12.03 -23.56 -6.70
N ARG A 75 12.04 -22.23 -6.81
CA ARG A 75 10.87 -21.36 -6.72
C ARG A 75 10.98 -20.21 -7.68
N VAL A 76 9.88 -19.92 -8.37
CA VAL A 76 9.73 -18.72 -9.19
C VAL A 76 9.14 -17.57 -8.37
N LEU A 77 9.79 -16.40 -8.43
CA LEU A 77 9.25 -15.14 -7.94
C LEU A 77 8.98 -14.16 -9.09
N ASP A 78 7.76 -13.65 -9.17
CA ASP A 78 7.38 -12.57 -10.06
C ASP A 78 7.91 -11.24 -9.50
N THR A 79 8.79 -10.59 -10.25
CA THR A 79 9.39 -9.30 -9.91
C THR A 79 9.04 -8.23 -10.95
N PRO A 80 9.30 -6.94 -10.67
CA PRO A 80 9.17 -5.91 -11.70
C PRO A 80 10.12 -6.10 -12.89
N LEU A 81 11.18 -6.91 -12.73
CA LEU A 81 12.21 -7.15 -13.74
C LEU A 81 12.00 -8.45 -14.53
N GLY A 82 10.95 -9.21 -14.20
CA GLY A 82 10.70 -10.54 -14.75
C GLY A 82 10.60 -11.61 -13.67
N GLU A 83 10.59 -12.87 -14.11
CA GLU A 83 10.55 -14.04 -13.25
C GLU A 83 11.97 -14.35 -12.73
N LEU A 84 12.11 -14.40 -11.41
CA LEU A 84 13.36 -14.73 -10.71
C LEU A 84 13.34 -16.20 -10.28
N GLN A 85 14.36 -16.98 -10.66
CA GLN A 85 14.50 -18.36 -10.22
C GLN A 85 15.31 -18.42 -8.92
N VAL A 86 14.68 -18.92 -7.85
CA VAL A 86 15.33 -19.06 -6.55
C VAL A 86 15.57 -20.54 -6.27
N LYS A 87 16.84 -20.95 -6.32
CA LYS A 87 17.28 -22.27 -5.83
C LYS A 87 17.58 -22.18 -4.34
N ARG A 88 17.02 -23.09 -3.56
CA ARG A 88 17.07 -23.03 -2.09
C ARG A 88 17.03 -24.42 -1.48
N ARG A 89 17.72 -24.61 -0.38
CA ARG A 89 17.76 -25.90 0.32
C ARG A 89 16.52 -26.11 1.19
N TYR A 90 16.00 -27.33 1.14
CA TYR A 90 14.89 -27.79 1.96
C TYR A 90 15.43 -28.55 3.16
N TYR A 91 15.01 -28.12 4.36
CA TYR A 91 15.46 -28.71 5.61
C TYR A 91 14.29 -29.34 6.35
N ARG A 92 14.56 -30.41 7.10
CA ARG A 92 13.70 -30.86 8.20
C ARG A 92 14.23 -30.26 9.50
N ASP A 93 13.39 -29.49 10.18
CA ASP A 93 13.67 -29.06 11.56
C ASP A 93 13.35 -30.22 12.50
N ARG A 94 14.39 -30.83 13.08
CA ARG A 94 14.27 -31.99 13.97
C ARG A 94 13.57 -31.66 15.29
N ALA A 95 13.55 -30.39 15.70
CA ALA A 95 12.86 -29.97 16.91
C ALA A 95 11.34 -29.89 16.73
N THR A 96 10.86 -29.47 15.56
CA THR A 96 9.42 -29.29 15.27
C THR A 96 8.84 -30.37 14.37
N GLY A 97 9.69 -31.16 13.71
CA GLY A 97 9.31 -32.12 12.67
C GLY A 97 8.90 -31.48 11.34
N GLN A 98 8.91 -30.14 11.22
CA GLN A 98 8.41 -29.43 10.05
C GLN A 98 9.48 -29.19 8.99
N GLY A 99 9.03 -29.03 7.74
CA GLY A 99 9.89 -28.65 6.62
C GLY A 99 10.08 -27.14 6.54
N VAL A 100 11.32 -26.68 6.45
CA VAL A 100 11.68 -25.25 6.42
C VAL A 100 12.63 -24.91 5.28
N PHE A 101 12.61 -23.64 4.86
CA PHE A 101 13.56 -23.08 3.90
C PHE A 101 14.25 -21.89 4.57
N LEU A 102 15.48 -22.08 5.06
CA LEU A 102 16.21 -21.05 5.78
C LEU A 102 16.39 -19.77 4.94
N LEU A 103 16.56 -19.92 3.62
CA LEU A 103 16.63 -18.77 2.70
C LEU A 103 15.32 -17.96 2.69
N ASP A 104 14.16 -18.61 2.66
CA ASP A 104 12.87 -17.90 2.68
C ASP A 104 12.67 -17.13 3.98
N GLU A 105 13.01 -17.76 5.11
CA GLU A 105 12.91 -17.14 6.44
C GLU A 105 13.83 -15.92 6.53
N ALA A 106 15.09 -16.07 6.09
CA ALA A 106 16.07 -14.99 6.04
C ALA A 106 15.62 -13.83 5.14
N LEU A 107 14.92 -14.11 4.05
CA LEU A 107 14.40 -13.09 3.13
C LEU A 107 13.01 -12.56 3.51
N GLY A 108 12.36 -13.13 4.52
CA GLY A 108 10.99 -12.80 4.88
C GLY A 108 9.95 -13.21 3.83
N LEU A 109 10.27 -14.20 2.99
CA LEU A 109 9.40 -14.67 1.92
C LEU A 109 8.34 -15.63 2.48
N GLU A 110 7.07 -15.33 2.21
CA GLU A 110 5.99 -16.24 2.58
C GLU A 110 5.93 -17.47 1.68
N SER A 111 5.56 -18.60 2.28
CA SER A 111 5.36 -19.87 1.58
C SER A 111 4.33 -19.77 0.47
N ARG A 112 4.57 -20.48 -0.63
CA ARG A 112 3.70 -20.60 -1.82
C ARG A 112 3.32 -19.27 -2.49
N ARG A 113 4.08 -18.19 -2.25
CA ARG A 113 3.85 -16.89 -2.90
C ARG A 113 4.69 -16.73 -4.16
N ARG A 114 4.06 -16.34 -5.26
CA ARG A 114 4.77 -16.01 -6.51
C ARG A 114 5.20 -14.55 -6.54
N LEU A 115 4.38 -13.62 -6.07
CA LEU A 115 4.74 -12.19 -6.07
C LEU A 115 5.90 -11.89 -5.11
N SER A 116 6.93 -11.23 -5.61
CA SER A 116 7.95 -10.60 -4.78
C SER A 116 7.35 -9.43 -3.96
N PRO A 117 7.92 -9.10 -2.78
CA PRO A 117 7.42 -7.99 -1.95
C PRO A 117 7.35 -6.65 -2.70
N ARG A 118 8.34 -6.36 -3.56
CA ARG A 118 8.39 -5.14 -4.38
C ARG A 118 7.27 -5.09 -5.41
N LEU A 119 7.06 -6.17 -6.16
CA LEU A 119 5.99 -6.22 -7.17
C LEU A 119 4.60 -6.13 -6.51
N GLU A 120 4.43 -6.78 -5.36
CA GLU A 120 3.19 -6.70 -4.60
C GLU A 120 2.89 -5.27 -4.14
N ALA A 121 3.91 -4.55 -3.64
CA ALA A 121 3.75 -3.15 -3.24
C ALA A 121 3.32 -2.25 -4.40
N LEU A 122 3.90 -2.43 -5.59
CA LEU A 122 3.51 -1.70 -6.81
C LEU A 122 2.05 -2.01 -7.20
N CYS A 123 1.67 -3.28 -7.18
CA CYS A 123 0.30 -3.70 -7.44
C CYS A 123 -0.70 -3.01 -6.50
N ARG A 124 -0.43 -2.98 -5.19
CA ARG A 124 -1.28 -2.30 -4.21
C ARG A 124 -1.40 -0.80 -4.46
N ARG A 125 -0.26 -0.14 -4.74
CA ARG A 125 -0.23 1.30 -5.00
C ARG A 125 -1.02 1.68 -6.25
N LEU A 126 -0.92 0.91 -7.33
CA LEU A 126 -1.70 1.17 -8.54
C LEU A 126 -3.18 0.82 -8.35
N ALA A 127 -3.49 -0.22 -7.58
CA ALA A 127 -4.87 -0.63 -7.31
C ALA A 127 -5.72 0.45 -6.62
N THR A 128 -5.10 1.29 -5.78
CA THR A 128 -5.80 2.41 -5.11
C THR A 128 -6.10 3.57 -6.04
N GLU A 129 -5.39 3.70 -7.17
CA GLU A 129 -5.55 4.83 -8.10
C GLU A 129 -6.44 4.48 -9.31
N MET A 130 -6.44 3.22 -9.75
CA MET A 130 -7.08 2.83 -11.01
C MET A 130 -7.62 1.39 -11.01
N PRO A 131 -8.48 1.02 -11.99
CA PRO A 131 -9.01 -0.33 -12.10
C PRO A 131 -7.89 -1.34 -12.35
N TYR A 132 -8.08 -2.57 -11.88
CA TYR A 132 -7.01 -3.59 -11.86
C TYR A 132 -6.42 -3.90 -13.24
N HIS A 133 -7.21 -3.83 -14.32
CA HIS A 133 -6.71 -4.03 -15.68
C HIS A 133 -5.83 -2.87 -16.15
N ARG A 134 -6.18 -1.61 -15.85
CA ARG A 134 -5.32 -0.44 -16.11
C ARG A 134 -4.06 -0.49 -15.28
N ALA A 135 -4.16 -0.87 -14.00
CA ALA A 135 -3.00 -1.04 -13.14
C ALA A 135 -2.02 -2.07 -13.71
N ALA A 136 -2.52 -3.20 -14.21
CA ALA A 136 -1.69 -4.21 -14.87
C ALA A 136 -1.07 -3.70 -16.18
N ALA A 137 -1.82 -2.96 -17.00
CA ALA A 137 -1.32 -2.37 -18.25
C ALA A 137 -0.20 -1.36 -17.98
N VAL A 138 -0.41 -0.39 -17.08
CA VAL A 138 0.59 0.59 -16.67
C VAL A 138 1.83 -0.09 -16.10
N LEU A 139 1.66 -1.13 -15.29
CA LEU A 139 2.79 -1.85 -14.71
C LEU A 139 3.60 -2.60 -15.78
N ARG A 140 2.95 -3.14 -16.81
CA ARG A 140 3.65 -3.74 -17.96
C ARG A 140 4.41 -2.70 -18.77
N GLU A 141 3.80 -1.56 -19.03
CA GLU A 141 4.43 -0.45 -19.77
C GLU A 141 5.68 0.08 -19.04
N LEU A 142 5.55 0.40 -17.74
CA LEU A 142 6.68 0.87 -16.92
C LEU A 142 7.81 -0.17 -16.76
N THR A 143 7.57 -1.43 -17.10
CA THR A 143 8.55 -2.51 -17.00
C THR A 143 8.96 -3.07 -18.34
N ALA A 144 8.69 -2.37 -19.46
CA ALA A 144 8.99 -2.83 -20.82
C ALA A 144 8.49 -4.27 -21.10
N GLY A 145 7.35 -4.62 -20.50
CA GLY A 145 6.72 -5.94 -20.59
C GLY A 145 7.28 -7.03 -19.66
N GLN A 146 8.29 -6.72 -18.84
CA GLN A 146 8.97 -7.72 -18.02
C GLN A 146 8.13 -8.23 -16.85
N ALA A 147 7.39 -7.36 -16.16
CA ALA A 147 6.59 -7.80 -15.02
C ALA A 147 5.40 -8.66 -15.49
N PRO A 148 5.22 -9.90 -14.97
CA PRO A 148 4.09 -10.77 -15.33
C PRO A 148 2.79 -10.35 -14.63
N ALA A 149 2.49 -9.06 -14.63
CA ALA A 149 1.34 -8.48 -13.95
C ALA A 149 0.07 -8.57 -14.82
N ARG A 150 -0.92 -9.30 -14.32
CA ARG A 150 -2.28 -9.36 -14.87
C ARG A 150 -3.26 -8.68 -13.93
N ALA A 151 -4.46 -8.35 -14.42
CA ALA A 151 -5.51 -7.76 -13.59
C ALA A 151 -5.79 -8.61 -12.32
N MET A 152 -5.81 -9.94 -12.46
CA MET A 152 -6.01 -10.86 -11.34
C MET A 152 -4.85 -10.84 -10.34
N THR A 153 -3.62 -10.62 -10.80
CA THR A 153 -2.43 -10.47 -9.96
C THR A 153 -2.58 -9.24 -9.05
N VAL A 154 -2.94 -8.09 -9.64
CA VAL A 154 -3.18 -6.84 -8.91
C VAL A 154 -4.34 -6.99 -7.92
N TRP A 155 -5.44 -7.62 -8.35
CA TRP A 155 -6.57 -7.89 -7.47
C TRP A 155 -6.19 -8.78 -6.29
N ARG A 156 -5.50 -9.91 -6.51
CA ARG A 156 -5.04 -10.81 -5.43
C ARG A 156 -4.12 -10.11 -4.43
N ALA A 157 -3.18 -9.28 -4.91
CA ALA A 157 -2.33 -8.46 -4.06
C ALA A 157 -3.15 -7.49 -3.19
N SER A 158 -4.14 -6.84 -3.78
CA SER A 158 -5.06 -5.94 -3.07
C SER A 158 -5.88 -6.69 -2.01
N GLN A 159 -6.44 -7.85 -2.36
CA GLN A 159 -7.24 -8.65 -1.44
C GLN A 159 -6.44 -9.16 -0.25
N ARG A 160 -5.18 -9.55 -0.48
CA ARG A 160 -4.30 -9.99 0.61
C ARG A 160 -4.00 -8.84 1.57
N ALA A 161 -3.66 -7.68 1.03
CA ALA A 161 -3.31 -6.52 1.83
C ALA A 161 -4.51 -5.99 2.60
N GLY A 162 -5.67 -5.84 1.96
CA GLY A 162 -6.91 -5.47 2.64
C GLY A 162 -7.32 -6.47 3.73
N ARG A 163 -7.09 -7.77 3.52
CA ARG A 163 -7.31 -8.78 4.56
C ARG A 163 -6.39 -8.57 5.77
N ARG A 164 -5.10 -8.29 5.57
CA ARG A 164 -4.16 -8.01 6.67
C ARG A 164 -4.54 -6.77 7.46
N LEU A 165 -4.97 -5.71 6.76
CA LEU A 165 -5.47 -4.50 7.40
C LEU A 165 -6.73 -4.78 8.22
N LYS A 166 -7.66 -5.58 7.68
CA LYS A 166 -8.84 -6.03 8.42
C LYS A 166 -8.46 -6.82 9.67
N GLU A 167 -7.57 -7.79 9.55
CA GLU A 167 -7.08 -8.59 10.67
C GLU A 167 -6.35 -7.74 11.72
N ALA A 168 -5.58 -6.73 11.32
CA ALA A 168 -4.89 -5.82 12.23
C ALA A 168 -5.88 -4.92 12.99
N ALA A 169 -6.82 -4.30 12.29
CA ALA A 169 -7.88 -3.51 12.92
C ALA A 169 -8.73 -4.35 13.87
N GLU A 170 -9.02 -5.60 13.50
CA GLU A 170 -9.79 -6.52 14.35
C GLU A 170 -9.01 -6.96 15.59
N ARG A 171 -7.69 -7.19 15.49
CA ARG A 171 -6.85 -7.45 16.66
C ARG A 171 -6.85 -6.26 17.62
N LEU A 172 -6.69 -5.04 17.10
CA LEU A 172 -6.74 -3.83 17.93
C LEU A 172 -8.12 -3.63 18.56
N ARG A 173 -9.20 -3.88 17.82
CA ARG A 173 -10.57 -3.84 18.38
C ARG A 173 -10.71 -4.80 19.55
N ARG A 174 -10.25 -6.04 19.39
CA ARG A 174 -10.34 -7.07 20.44
C ARG A 174 -9.47 -6.75 21.66
N SER A 175 -8.26 -6.23 21.47
CA SER A 175 -7.40 -5.86 22.60
C SER A 175 -8.07 -4.81 23.49
N VAL A 176 -8.80 -3.86 22.91
CA VAL A 176 -9.51 -2.82 23.66
C VAL A 176 -10.82 -3.32 24.25
N PHE A 177 -11.71 -3.87 23.42
CA PHE A 177 -13.10 -4.15 23.82
C PHE A 177 -13.35 -5.54 24.39
N VAL A 178 -12.38 -6.46 24.27
CA VAL A 178 -12.48 -7.83 24.81
C VAL A 178 -11.45 -8.05 25.91
N GLU A 179 -10.22 -7.57 25.72
CA GLU A 179 -9.12 -7.79 26.67
C GLU A 179 -8.92 -6.61 27.65
N GLY A 180 -9.64 -5.50 27.46
CA GLY A 180 -9.62 -4.35 28.37
C GLY A 180 -8.34 -3.51 28.31
N GLN A 181 -7.53 -3.64 27.25
CA GLN A 181 -6.31 -2.84 27.09
C GLN A 181 -6.67 -1.41 26.66
N VAL A 182 -6.22 -0.42 27.43
CA VAL A 182 -6.42 0.99 27.09
C VAL A 182 -5.40 1.41 26.03
N PRO A 183 -5.82 1.98 24.89
CA PRO A 183 -4.89 2.51 23.90
C PRO A 183 -3.97 3.61 24.46
N GLU A 184 -2.66 3.49 24.23
CA GLU A 184 -1.64 4.43 24.74
C GLU A 184 -1.41 5.64 23.82
N GLY A 185 -2.49 6.35 23.48
CA GLY A 185 -2.40 7.59 22.71
C GLY A 185 -1.57 8.65 23.44
N ARG A 186 -0.62 9.27 22.75
CA ARG A 186 0.30 10.26 23.35
C ARG A 186 -0.11 11.70 23.09
N ARG A 187 -0.94 11.93 22.07
CA ARG A 187 -1.31 13.27 21.66
C ARG A 187 -2.48 13.79 22.50
N ARG A 188 -2.27 14.86 23.24
CA ARG A 188 -3.32 15.51 24.02
C ARG A 188 -3.98 16.61 23.19
N SER A 189 -5.30 16.53 23.03
CA SER A 189 -6.11 17.59 22.44
C SER A 189 -7.31 17.87 23.33
N ALA A 190 -7.55 19.13 23.67
CA ALA A 190 -8.74 19.52 24.42
C ALA A 190 -10.02 19.35 23.59
N GLN A 191 -9.91 19.41 22.27
CA GLN A 191 -11.03 19.35 21.36
C GLN A 191 -10.77 18.38 20.21
N LEU A 192 -11.74 17.52 19.93
CA LEU A 192 -11.75 16.64 18.76
C LEU A 192 -13.02 16.82 17.94
N HIS A 193 -12.86 16.62 16.65
CA HIS A 193 -13.95 16.50 15.70
C HIS A 193 -13.91 15.09 15.13
N ALA A 194 -15.04 14.41 15.11
CA ALA A 194 -15.22 13.14 14.44
C ALA A 194 -16.39 13.28 13.47
N GLU A 195 -16.22 12.93 12.21
CA GLU A 195 -17.34 12.90 11.26
C GLU A 195 -17.43 11.53 10.60
N ALA A 196 -18.63 11.05 10.33
CA ALA A 196 -18.86 9.77 9.70
C ALA A 196 -20.03 9.82 8.71
N ASP A 197 -19.91 9.05 7.63
CA ASP A 197 -20.93 8.93 6.60
C ASP A 197 -20.82 7.56 5.89
N GLU A 198 -21.88 7.19 5.17
CA GLU A 198 -21.97 5.96 4.41
C GLU A 198 -21.95 6.15 2.90
N VAL A 199 -21.33 5.21 2.21
CA VAL A 199 -21.16 5.24 0.77
C VAL A 199 -21.77 3.98 0.15
N TYR A 200 -22.87 4.17 -0.58
CA TYR A 200 -23.50 3.10 -1.36
C TYR A 200 -22.72 2.83 -2.64
N LEU A 201 -22.31 1.57 -2.82
CA LEU A 201 -21.65 1.06 -4.01
C LEU A 201 -22.54 0.06 -4.75
N ARG A 202 -22.43 0.03 -6.07
CA ARG A 202 -23.04 -1.01 -6.91
C ARG A 202 -22.37 -2.35 -6.60
N GLY A 203 -23.12 -3.30 -6.03
CA GLY A 203 -22.61 -4.65 -5.81
C GLY A 203 -22.86 -5.59 -6.98
N ARG A 204 -22.36 -6.83 -6.88
CA ARG A 204 -22.59 -7.91 -7.86
C ARG A 204 -23.97 -8.58 -7.74
N GLY A 205 -24.72 -8.28 -6.69
CA GLY A 205 -26.10 -8.70 -6.47
C GLY A 205 -26.86 -7.67 -5.64
N GLN A 206 -26.46 -7.50 -4.38
CA GLN A 206 -26.99 -6.46 -3.49
C GLN A 206 -26.04 -5.24 -3.43
N PRO A 207 -26.55 -4.02 -3.15
CA PRO A 207 -25.70 -2.86 -2.86
C PRO A 207 -24.73 -3.16 -1.71
N VAL A 208 -23.52 -2.59 -1.80
CA VAL A 208 -22.53 -2.68 -0.71
C VAL A 208 -22.44 -1.33 -0.03
N VAL A 209 -22.63 -1.29 1.29
CA VAL A 209 -22.57 -0.07 2.10
C VAL A 209 -21.22 0.01 2.79
N LEU A 210 -20.42 1.01 2.42
CA LEU A 210 -19.17 1.34 3.11
C LEU A 210 -19.42 2.40 4.17
N LYS A 211 -18.73 2.28 5.31
CA LYS A 211 -18.65 3.37 6.30
C LYS A 211 -17.28 4.02 6.19
N LEU A 212 -17.27 5.35 6.27
CA LEU A 212 -16.08 6.16 6.41
C LEU A 212 -16.23 7.03 7.65
N GLY A 213 -15.15 7.19 8.40
CA GLY A 213 -15.08 8.25 9.40
C GLY A 213 -13.70 8.85 9.47
N VAL A 214 -13.68 10.10 9.91
CA VAL A 214 -12.49 10.92 10.06
C VAL A 214 -12.50 11.56 11.43
N ALA A 215 -11.36 11.55 12.12
CA ALA A 215 -11.12 12.32 13.33
C ALA A 215 -10.00 13.35 13.11
N TYR A 216 -10.13 14.52 13.73
CA TYR A 216 -9.20 15.63 13.56
C TYR A 216 -9.32 16.69 14.68
N GLU A 217 -8.31 17.54 14.85
CA GLU A 217 -8.27 18.56 15.94
C GLU A 217 -8.87 19.91 15.55
N GLY A 218 -9.15 20.10 14.27
CA GLY A 218 -9.69 21.33 13.71
C GLY A 218 -9.22 21.55 12.28
N LYS A 219 -9.58 22.71 11.72
CA LYS A 219 -9.23 23.11 10.36
C LYS A 219 -8.14 24.19 10.43
N GLN A 220 -7.09 24.07 9.63
CA GLN A 220 -6.05 25.08 9.48
C GLN A 220 -6.02 25.63 8.06
N ALA A 221 -5.82 26.94 7.90
CA ALA A 221 -5.63 27.54 6.59
C ALA A 221 -4.30 27.07 5.97
N VAL A 222 -4.34 26.68 4.70
CA VAL A 222 -3.17 26.26 3.91
C VAL A 222 -3.09 27.03 2.57
N GLY A 223 -3.86 28.10 2.45
CA GLY A 223 -3.96 28.99 1.29
C GLY A 223 -5.24 29.83 1.37
N SER A 224 -5.37 30.83 0.49
CA SER A 224 -6.41 31.87 0.58
C SER A 224 -7.83 31.34 0.69
N ASN A 225 -8.14 30.19 0.05
CA ASN A 225 -9.44 29.50 0.10
C ASN A 225 -9.30 28.00 0.37
N ARG A 226 -8.21 27.58 1.04
CA ARG A 226 -7.93 26.16 1.27
C ARG A 226 -7.70 25.90 2.75
N GLN A 227 -8.42 24.90 3.27
CA GLN A 227 -8.24 24.41 4.62
C GLN A 227 -7.77 22.94 4.59
N ALA A 228 -6.95 22.58 5.58
CA ALA A 228 -6.56 21.21 5.85
C ALA A 228 -7.00 20.80 7.25
N LEU A 229 -7.33 19.52 7.43
CA LEU A 229 -7.64 18.96 8.74
C LEU A 229 -6.35 18.72 9.52
N ARG A 230 -6.28 19.22 10.75
CA ARG A 230 -5.18 18.98 11.68
C ARG A 230 -5.24 17.57 12.24
N GLU A 231 -4.13 16.84 12.13
CA GLU A 231 -3.99 15.49 12.70
C GLU A 231 -5.07 14.52 12.25
N ARG A 232 -5.40 14.62 10.97
CA ARG A 232 -6.42 13.83 10.30
C ARG A 232 -6.16 12.32 10.42
N ARG A 233 -7.12 11.58 10.97
CA ARG A 233 -7.11 10.10 11.08
C ARG A 233 -8.35 9.51 10.44
N VAL A 234 -8.21 8.45 9.62
CA VAL A 234 -9.31 7.95 8.77
C VAL A 234 -9.52 6.45 8.95
N VAL A 235 -10.78 6.04 9.08
CA VAL A 235 -11.20 4.63 9.08
C VAL A 235 -12.23 4.40 8.01
N ALA A 236 -12.06 3.32 7.23
CA ALA A 236 -13.02 2.90 6.22
C ALA A 236 -13.16 1.38 6.18
N GLY A 237 -14.36 0.90 5.87
CA GLY A 237 -14.60 -0.53 5.62
C GLY A 237 -16.07 -0.87 5.50
N VAL A 238 -16.34 -2.16 5.22
CA VAL A 238 -17.71 -2.69 5.25
C VAL A 238 -17.90 -3.41 6.59
N MET A 239 -18.72 -2.84 7.47
CA MET A 239 -19.04 -3.40 8.78
C MET A 239 -20.30 -2.77 9.40
N PRO A 240 -20.90 -3.40 10.43
CA PRO A 240 -21.96 -2.79 11.24
C PRO A 240 -21.50 -1.49 11.93
N GLY A 241 -22.45 -0.65 12.35
CA GLY A 241 -22.16 0.64 13.01
C GLY A 241 -21.38 0.51 14.31
N THR A 242 -21.74 -0.47 15.14
CA THR A 242 -21.05 -0.77 16.41
C THR A 242 -19.59 -1.15 16.17
N ALA A 243 -19.35 -2.15 15.31
CA ALA A 243 -18.01 -2.59 14.94
C ALA A 243 -17.18 -1.46 14.30
N PHE A 244 -17.82 -0.55 13.55
CA PHE A 244 -17.16 0.62 12.99
C PHE A 244 -16.64 1.55 14.09
N TRP A 245 -17.48 1.91 15.05
CA TRP A 245 -17.08 2.83 16.12
C TRP A 245 -16.09 2.21 17.10
N GLU A 246 -16.18 0.91 17.37
CA GLU A 246 -15.14 0.20 18.13
C GLU A 246 -13.80 0.22 17.40
N GLN A 247 -13.77 -0.07 16.08
CA GLN A 247 -12.53 0.03 15.30
C GLN A 247 -11.99 1.47 15.26
N ALA A 248 -12.88 2.46 15.09
CA ALA A 248 -12.50 3.87 15.00
C ALA A 248 -11.95 4.40 16.33
N SER A 249 -12.65 4.19 17.44
CA SER A 249 -12.23 4.63 18.78
C SER A 249 -10.96 3.92 19.24
N ALA A 250 -10.83 2.60 19.01
CA ALA A 250 -9.60 1.88 19.33
C ALA A 250 -8.41 2.43 18.53
N TYR A 251 -8.59 2.66 17.23
CA TYR A 251 -7.55 3.23 16.39
C TYR A 251 -7.18 4.66 16.78
N TRP A 252 -8.17 5.56 16.88
CA TRP A 252 -7.93 6.96 17.23
C TRP A 252 -7.35 7.10 18.64
N GLY A 253 -7.72 6.21 19.57
CA GLY A 253 -7.10 6.11 20.88
C GLY A 253 -5.63 5.70 20.86
N THR A 254 -5.11 5.06 19.80
CA THR A 254 -3.65 4.84 19.68
C THR A 254 -2.90 6.12 19.33
N HIS A 255 -3.61 7.13 18.83
CA HIS A 255 -3.04 8.41 18.45
C HIS A 255 -3.25 9.48 19.53
N TRP A 256 -4.49 9.67 19.98
CA TRP A 256 -4.88 10.64 20.98
C TRP A 256 -5.07 10.01 22.35
N ASP A 257 -4.61 10.70 23.38
CA ASP A 257 -5.06 10.48 24.75
C ASP A 257 -6.51 10.97 24.85
N LEU A 258 -7.46 10.03 24.71
CA LEU A 258 -8.89 10.35 24.74
C LEU A 258 -9.32 10.87 26.11
N SER A 259 -8.61 10.56 27.21
CA SER A 259 -8.94 11.06 28.55
C SER A 259 -8.73 12.58 28.68
N ALA A 260 -7.81 13.15 27.88
CA ALA A 260 -7.54 14.58 27.86
C ALA A 260 -8.60 15.40 27.08
N VAL A 261 -9.50 14.75 26.36
CA VAL A 261 -10.49 15.42 25.49
C VAL A 261 -11.60 16.05 26.34
N GLN A 262 -11.77 17.35 26.15
CA GLN A 262 -12.78 18.17 26.85
C GLN A 262 -14.07 18.32 26.08
N ALA A 263 -14.00 18.32 24.75
CA ALA A 263 -15.16 18.35 23.88
C ALA A 263 -14.91 17.50 22.64
N CYS A 264 -15.87 16.64 22.28
CA CYS A 264 -15.85 15.91 21.02
C CYS A 264 -17.09 16.25 20.20
N TYR A 265 -16.89 16.77 18.99
CA TYR A 265 -17.98 17.11 18.08
C TYR A 265 -18.14 16.01 17.04
N LEU A 266 -19.25 15.26 17.15
CA LEU A 266 -19.56 14.15 16.26
C LEU A 266 -20.52 14.61 15.14
N GLY A 267 -20.08 14.53 13.88
CA GLY A 267 -20.84 14.92 12.71
C GLY A 267 -21.27 13.78 11.81
N GLY A 268 -22.37 13.98 11.10
CA GLY A 268 -22.79 13.13 9.98
C GLY A 268 -24.22 13.43 9.53
N ASP A 269 -24.79 12.52 8.77
CA ASP A 269 -26.10 12.63 8.10
C ASP A 269 -27.32 12.47 9.01
N GLY A 270 -27.12 12.10 10.28
CA GLY A 270 -28.20 11.87 11.24
C GLY A 270 -28.57 10.41 11.42
N ALA A 271 -27.98 9.49 10.66
CA ALA A 271 -28.24 8.07 10.79
C ALA A 271 -27.98 7.58 12.22
N HIS A 272 -28.83 6.67 12.71
CA HIS A 272 -28.72 6.11 14.06
C HIS A 272 -27.32 5.55 14.35
N TRP A 273 -26.72 4.87 13.36
CA TRP A 273 -25.38 4.33 13.53
C TRP A 273 -24.30 5.41 13.67
N VAL A 274 -24.46 6.60 13.09
CA VAL A 274 -23.54 7.72 13.31
C VAL A 274 -23.66 8.19 14.75
N LYS A 275 -24.89 8.40 15.25
CA LYS A 275 -25.15 8.83 16.63
C LYS A 275 -24.63 7.83 17.69
N GLN A 276 -24.50 6.55 17.34
CA GLN A 276 -23.83 5.57 18.21
C GLN A 276 -22.39 5.96 18.56
N GLY A 277 -21.72 6.82 17.79
CA GLY A 277 -20.38 7.33 18.12
C GLY A 277 -20.31 8.08 19.44
N LEU A 278 -21.43 8.64 19.91
CA LEU A 278 -21.49 9.41 21.17
C LEU A 278 -21.09 8.59 22.40
N GLN A 279 -21.28 7.26 22.36
CA GLN A 279 -20.91 6.38 23.47
C GLN A 279 -19.40 6.10 23.57
N TYR A 280 -18.61 6.46 22.54
CA TYR A 280 -17.19 6.12 22.46
C TYR A 280 -16.24 7.28 22.76
N PHE A 281 -16.75 8.51 22.88
CA PHE A 281 -15.92 9.70 23.10
C PHE A 281 -16.43 10.49 24.30
N PRO A 282 -15.53 10.98 25.18
CA PRO A 282 -15.93 11.73 26.35
C PRO A 282 -16.51 13.08 25.94
N ARG A 283 -17.59 13.49 26.62
CA ARG A 283 -18.26 14.79 26.41
C ARG A 283 -18.59 15.02 24.93
N ALA A 284 -19.00 13.95 24.25
CA ALA A 284 -19.35 13.99 22.85
C ALA A 284 -20.73 14.62 22.65
N CYS A 285 -20.85 15.54 21.69
CA CYS A 285 -22.12 16.09 21.25
C CYS A 285 -22.28 15.89 19.74
N TYR A 286 -23.50 15.59 19.33
CA TYR A 286 -23.82 15.36 17.94
C TYR A 286 -24.11 16.70 17.24
N ARG A 287 -23.64 16.85 16.01
CA ARG A 287 -23.98 17.96 15.12
C ARG A 287 -24.40 17.44 13.76
N LEU A 288 -25.47 18.01 13.22
CA LEU A 288 -25.89 17.68 11.87
C LEU A 288 -24.91 18.29 10.87
N ASP A 289 -24.50 17.49 9.88
CA ASP A 289 -23.66 17.99 8.82
C ASP A 289 -24.37 19.09 7.98
N PRO A 290 -23.74 20.26 7.74
CA PRO A 290 -24.37 21.36 7.01
C PRO A 290 -24.70 21.04 5.54
N PHE A 291 -23.96 20.14 4.89
CA PHE A 291 -24.27 19.74 3.52
C PHE A 291 -25.55 18.89 3.48
N HIS A 292 -25.69 17.92 4.37
CA HIS A 292 -26.90 17.10 4.48
C HIS A 292 -28.14 17.93 4.85
N LEU A 293 -27.99 18.90 5.76
CA LEU A 293 -29.05 19.87 6.06
C LEU A 293 -29.48 20.65 4.81
N ARG A 294 -28.52 21.24 4.09
CA ARG A 294 -28.80 22.00 2.85
C ARG A 294 -29.41 21.13 1.76
N ARG A 295 -28.96 19.87 1.64
CA ARG A 295 -29.49 18.91 0.67
C ARG A 295 -30.95 18.59 0.98
N ALA A 296 -31.27 18.26 2.23
CA ALA A 296 -32.65 17.98 2.66
C ALA A 296 -33.57 19.18 2.41
N LEU A 297 -33.11 20.41 2.71
CA LEU A 297 -33.85 21.64 2.42
C LEU A 297 -34.14 21.79 0.94
N ARG A 298 -33.12 21.66 0.08
CA ARG A 298 -33.23 21.85 -1.38
C ARG A 298 -34.01 20.75 -2.09
N GLU A 299 -34.04 19.54 -1.56
CA GLU A 299 -34.88 18.46 -2.10
C GLU A 299 -36.38 18.74 -1.88
N ALA A 300 -36.74 19.43 -0.79
CA ALA A 300 -38.13 19.70 -0.43
C ALA A 300 -38.64 21.08 -0.86
N LEU A 301 -37.77 22.09 -0.88
CA LEU A 301 -38.09 23.50 -1.10
C LEU A 301 -37.13 24.12 -2.13
N SER A 302 -37.67 24.82 -3.13
CA SER A 302 -36.83 25.59 -4.07
C SER A 302 -36.21 26.80 -3.35
N PRO A 303 -34.93 27.15 -3.61
CA PRO A 303 -34.30 28.35 -3.07
C PRO A 303 -35.03 29.67 -3.41
N SER A 304 -35.87 29.67 -4.44
CA SER A 304 -36.69 30.83 -4.84
C SER A 304 -38.01 30.96 -4.07
N GLU A 305 -38.37 29.99 -3.24
CA GLU A 305 -39.61 30.04 -2.45
C GLU A 305 -39.42 30.84 -1.16
N GLU A 306 -40.41 31.68 -0.80
CA GLU A 306 -40.39 32.41 0.47
C GLU A 306 -40.33 31.46 1.68
N THR A 307 -40.97 30.29 1.60
CA THR A 307 -40.88 29.25 2.65
C THR A 307 -39.45 28.80 2.88
N TYR A 308 -38.63 28.67 1.83
CA TYR A 308 -37.21 28.31 1.99
C TYR A 308 -36.48 29.36 2.82
N ALA A 309 -36.67 30.64 2.50
CA ALA A 309 -36.07 31.75 3.21
C ALA A 309 -36.54 31.84 4.68
N GLN A 310 -37.85 31.68 4.92
CA GLN A 310 -38.43 31.64 6.27
C GLN A 310 -37.84 30.51 7.12
N VAL A 311 -37.75 29.30 6.57
CA VAL A 311 -37.17 28.14 7.27
C VAL A 311 -35.69 28.37 7.58
N CYS A 312 -34.91 28.92 6.65
CA CYS A 312 -33.50 29.21 6.89
C CYS A 312 -33.30 30.24 8.01
N ARG A 313 -34.06 31.35 7.99
CA ARG A 313 -34.01 32.36 9.06
C ARG A 313 -34.37 31.79 10.42
N ALA A 314 -35.41 30.96 10.48
CA ALA A 314 -35.83 30.33 11.74
C ALA A 314 -34.80 29.30 12.25
N ILE A 315 -34.14 28.55 11.36
CA ILE A 315 -33.01 27.68 11.72
C ILE A 315 -31.84 28.48 12.29
N GLU A 316 -31.46 29.59 11.63
CA GLU A 316 -30.38 30.46 12.09
C GLU A 316 -30.68 31.10 13.46
N ALA A 317 -31.95 31.39 13.74
CA ALA A 317 -32.42 31.93 15.02
C ALA A 317 -32.61 30.85 16.11
N GLY A 318 -32.46 29.56 15.80
CA GLY A 318 -32.76 28.48 16.74
C GLY A 318 -34.25 28.37 17.10
N ASP A 319 -35.15 28.86 16.24
CA ASP A 319 -36.60 28.90 16.47
C ASP A 319 -37.32 27.72 15.80
N TRP A 320 -37.54 26.65 16.57
CA TRP A 320 -38.30 25.49 16.09
C TRP A 320 -39.75 25.85 15.75
N ALA A 321 -40.38 26.75 16.52
CA ALA A 321 -41.77 27.11 16.31
C ALA A 321 -41.95 27.83 14.97
N GLY A 322 -41.02 28.73 14.63
CA GLY A 322 -40.93 29.38 13.33
C GLY A 322 -40.74 28.39 12.18
N VAL A 323 -39.81 27.44 12.31
CA VAL A 323 -39.62 26.36 11.32
C VAL A 323 -40.90 25.54 11.14
N GLU A 324 -41.50 25.09 12.24
CA GLU A 324 -42.70 24.26 12.20
C GLU A 324 -43.90 25.01 11.59
N SER A 325 -44.06 26.30 11.90
CA SER A 325 -45.09 27.16 11.33
C SER A 325 -44.96 27.31 9.81
N ALA A 326 -43.77 27.68 9.32
CA ALA A 326 -43.51 27.87 7.89
C ALA A 326 -43.74 26.58 7.08
N LEU A 327 -43.28 25.44 7.59
CA LEU A 327 -43.49 24.14 6.95
C LEU A 327 -44.97 23.71 6.96
N ARG A 328 -45.70 23.95 8.05
CA ARG A 328 -47.15 23.66 8.13
C ARG A 328 -47.95 24.53 7.16
N GLN A 329 -47.60 25.80 7.01
CA GLN A 329 -48.23 26.69 6.03
C GLN A 329 -48.01 26.17 4.60
N ALA A 330 -46.75 25.85 4.25
CA ALA A 330 -46.42 25.32 2.92
C ALA A 330 -47.08 23.96 2.62
N LEU A 331 -47.34 23.13 3.64
CA LEU A 331 -48.06 21.87 3.48
C LEU A 331 -49.51 22.04 3.01
N ARG A 332 -50.17 23.16 3.33
CA ARG A 332 -51.58 23.41 2.94
C ARG A 332 -51.76 23.51 1.42
N GLY A 333 -50.75 24.01 0.70
CA GLY A 333 -50.79 24.21 -0.75
C GLY A 333 -50.19 23.07 -1.58
N ARG A 334 -49.64 22.01 -0.96
CA ARG A 334 -48.90 20.95 -1.65
C ARG A 334 -49.65 19.62 -1.64
N ARG A 335 -49.56 18.88 -2.74
CA ARG A 335 -50.14 17.52 -2.90
C ARG A 335 -49.11 16.54 -3.47
N GLY A 336 -49.41 15.24 -3.35
CA GLY A 336 -48.60 14.16 -3.92
C GLY A 336 -47.12 14.19 -3.48
N PRO A 337 -46.17 13.89 -4.38
CA PRO A 337 -44.75 13.78 -4.05
C PRO A 337 -44.13 15.03 -3.40
N ALA A 338 -44.63 16.23 -3.75
CA ALA A 338 -44.14 17.48 -3.17
C ALA A 338 -44.54 17.64 -1.69
N ARG A 339 -45.73 17.16 -1.31
CA ARG A 339 -46.19 17.12 0.08
C ARG A 339 -45.38 16.11 0.89
N GLU A 340 -45.11 14.94 0.32
CA GLU A 340 -44.32 13.90 0.98
C GLU A 340 -42.88 14.34 1.25
N ARG A 341 -42.22 14.99 0.28
CA ARG A 341 -40.87 15.56 0.48
C ARG A 341 -40.85 16.56 1.63
N LEU A 342 -41.86 17.42 1.72
CA LEU A 342 -41.97 18.42 2.78
C LEU A 342 -42.26 17.79 4.16
N LEU A 343 -43.09 16.74 4.22
CA LEU A 343 -43.29 15.97 5.46
C LEU A 343 -42.01 15.27 5.91
N ARG A 344 -41.26 14.67 4.98
CA ARG A 344 -39.95 14.08 5.28
C ARG A 344 -38.97 15.12 5.82
N LEU A 345 -38.88 16.29 5.17
CA LEU A 345 -38.06 17.40 5.67
C LEU A 345 -38.47 17.79 7.09
N ARG A 346 -39.77 17.96 7.36
CA ARG A 346 -40.28 18.33 8.69
C ARG A 346 -39.89 17.30 9.75
N GLY A 347 -40.06 16.01 9.45
CA GLY A 347 -39.67 14.92 10.36
C GLY A 347 -38.17 14.94 10.63
N TYR A 348 -37.36 15.05 9.58
CA TYR A 348 -35.90 15.10 9.65
C TYR A 348 -35.41 16.29 10.50
N LEU A 349 -35.90 17.51 10.24
CA LEU A 349 -35.52 18.68 11.02
C LEU A 349 -35.92 18.54 12.50
N ARG A 350 -37.08 17.94 12.80
CA ARG A 350 -37.51 17.69 14.17
C ARG A 350 -36.58 16.70 14.88
N GLU A 351 -36.27 15.59 14.23
CA GLU A 351 -35.45 14.52 14.79
C GLU A 351 -34.01 14.96 15.06
N HIS A 352 -33.49 15.89 14.26
CA HIS A 352 -32.10 16.36 14.35
C HIS A 352 -31.98 17.79 14.88
N TRP A 353 -33.06 18.35 15.44
CA TRP A 353 -33.11 19.75 15.84
C TRP A 353 -31.96 20.13 16.76
N ASP A 354 -31.74 19.36 17.84
CA ASP A 354 -30.66 19.60 18.78
C ASP A 354 -29.28 19.62 18.10
N GLY A 355 -29.06 18.74 17.12
CA GLY A 355 -27.81 18.71 16.34
C GLY A 355 -27.68 19.84 15.32
N ILE A 356 -28.80 20.47 14.91
CA ILE A 356 -28.84 21.64 14.04
C ILE A 356 -28.53 22.91 14.84
N VAL A 357 -29.16 23.08 16.01
CA VAL A 357 -29.05 24.28 16.84
C VAL A 357 -27.98 24.21 17.93
N ALA A 358 -27.29 23.08 18.09
CA ALA A 358 -26.06 23.00 18.87
C ALA A 358 -24.99 23.87 18.19
N SER A 359 -25.09 25.19 18.36
CA SER A 359 -24.40 26.24 17.61
C SER A 359 -24.08 27.45 18.47
N GLY A 360 -23.48 27.23 19.64
CA GLY A 360 -22.64 28.27 20.25
C GLY A 360 -21.33 28.46 19.45
N GLU A 361 -20.23 28.71 20.14
CA GLU A 361 -18.87 28.94 19.59
C GLU A 361 -18.22 27.71 18.91
N ALA A 362 -18.94 26.60 18.76
CA ALA A 362 -18.41 25.34 18.27
C ALA A 362 -18.01 25.38 16.77
N PRO A 363 -16.79 24.95 16.38
CA PRO A 363 -16.32 25.03 15.00
C PRO A 363 -17.18 24.26 13.99
N ARG A 364 -17.33 24.82 12.78
CA ARG A 364 -18.12 24.23 11.69
C ARG A 364 -17.54 22.89 11.22
N LEU A 365 -18.36 21.84 11.23
CA LEU A 365 -18.09 20.54 10.59
C LEU A 365 -18.21 20.64 9.05
N GLY A 366 -18.31 19.51 8.34
CA GLY A 366 -18.46 19.48 6.89
C GLY A 366 -17.20 19.06 6.15
N ALA A 367 -16.36 18.24 6.79
CA ALA A 367 -15.23 17.62 6.12
C ALA A 367 -15.59 16.27 5.48
N ILE A 368 -16.63 15.59 5.98
CA ILE A 368 -16.92 14.20 5.62
C ILE A 368 -17.22 13.99 4.14
N GLU A 369 -17.92 14.91 3.47
CA GLU A 369 -18.21 14.83 2.03
C GLU A 369 -16.93 14.83 1.19
N ALA A 370 -15.99 15.71 1.53
CA ALA A 370 -14.69 15.77 0.86
C ALA A 370 -13.88 14.49 1.12
N GLU A 371 -13.91 13.97 2.35
CA GLU A 371 -13.25 12.71 2.69
C GLU A 371 -13.87 11.52 1.95
N VAL A 372 -15.21 11.43 1.89
CA VAL A 372 -15.94 10.41 1.10
C VAL A 372 -15.50 10.47 -0.35
N PHE A 373 -15.45 11.66 -0.95
CA PHE A 373 -15.04 11.81 -2.33
C PHE A 373 -13.58 11.40 -2.57
N HIS A 374 -12.65 11.97 -1.80
CA HIS A 374 -11.22 11.83 -2.03
C HIS A 374 -10.64 10.49 -1.56
N VAL A 375 -11.19 9.88 -0.51
CA VAL A 375 -10.74 8.58 0.00
C VAL A 375 -11.41 7.45 -0.78
N LEU A 376 -12.74 7.48 -0.96
CA LEU A 376 -13.49 6.33 -1.47
C LEU A 376 -14.06 6.54 -2.88
N ALA A 377 -14.91 7.55 -3.07
CA ALA A 377 -15.79 7.64 -4.24
C ALA A 377 -15.00 7.74 -5.56
N ARG A 378 -13.93 8.55 -5.60
CA ARG A 378 -13.08 8.73 -6.79
C ARG A 378 -12.57 7.41 -7.38
N ARG A 379 -12.29 6.42 -6.52
CA ARG A 379 -11.82 5.09 -6.93
C ARG A 379 -12.95 4.07 -7.06
N MET A 380 -13.96 4.13 -6.20
CA MET A 380 -14.94 3.04 -6.04
C MET A 380 -16.28 3.27 -6.75
N LYS A 381 -16.69 4.53 -7.00
CA LYS A 381 -17.94 4.91 -7.69
C LYS A 381 -17.82 5.10 -9.21
N ARG A 382 -16.76 4.57 -9.85
CA ARG A 382 -16.57 4.68 -11.31
C ARG A 382 -17.65 3.94 -12.09
N HIS A 383 -18.00 4.46 -13.27
CA HIS A 383 -18.92 3.78 -14.19
C HIS A 383 -18.43 2.35 -14.49
N GLY A 384 -19.35 1.39 -14.43
CA GLY A 384 -19.08 -0.04 -14.67
C GLY A 384 -18.47 -0.82 -13.49
N ALA A 385 -18.07 -0.16 -12.39
CA ALA A 385 -17.56 -0.88 -11.22
C ALA A 385 -18.68 -1.65 -10.49
N ARG A 386 -18.44 -2.93 -10.21
CA ARG A 386 -19.32 -3.78 -9.37
C ARG A 386 -18.50 -4.50 -8.30
N TRP A 387 -18.97 -4.45 -7.07
CA TRP A 387 -18.21 -4.91 -5.91
C TRP A 387 -18.84 -6.15 -5.27
N SER A 388 -17.98 -7.08 -4.81
CA SER A 388 -18.37 -7.96 -3.71
C SER A 388 -18.16 -7.22 -2.40
N GLU A 389 -18.88 -7.59 -1.36
CA GLU A 389 -18.71 -7.01 -0.02
C GLU A 389 -17.24 -7.08 0.43
N ARG A 390 -16.65 -8.28 0.38
CA ARG A 390 -15.23 -8.51 0.71
C ARG A 390 -14.28 -7.69 -0.16
N GLY A 391 -14.56 -7.56 -1.46
CA GLY A 391 -13.72 -6.77 -2.37
C GLY A 391 -13.77 -5.27 -2.07
N ALA A 392 -14.95 -4.76 -1.72
CA ALA A 392 -15.12 -3.37 -1.31
C ALA A 392 -14.43 -3.10 0.03
N ASP A 393 -14.64 -3.94 1.05
CA ASP A 393 -14.03 -3.79 2.38
C ASP A 393 -12.51 -3.73 2.29
N HIS A 394 -11.89 -4.70 1.60
CA HIS A 394 -10.45 -4.75 1.43
C HIS A 394 -9.87 -3.53 0.70
N LEU A 395 -10.53 -3.05 -0.35
CA LEU A 395 -10.05 -1.88 -1.08
C LEU A 395 -10.28 -0.60 -0.28
N ALA A 396 -11.41 -0.45 0.43
CA ALA A 396 -11.66 0.70 1.28
C ALA A 396 -10.61 0.85 2.38
N ARG A 397 -10.21 -0.26 3.01
CA ARG A 397 -9.11 -0.27 4.00
C ARG A 397 -7.76 0.11 3.38
N LEU A 398 -7.47 -0.32 2.15
CA LEU A 398 -6.27 0.13 1.43
C LEU A 398 -6.32 1.62 1.08
N LEU A 399 -7.51 2.13 0.74
CA LEU A 399 -7.72 3.54 0.42
C LEU A 399 -7.57 4.41 1.66
N SER A 400 -8.10 4.02 2.82
CA SER A 400 -7.87 4.73 4.08
C SER A 400 -6.40 4.68 4.48
N GLU A 401 -5.76 3.51 4.43
CA GLU A 401 -4.33 3.32 4.77
C GLU A 401 -3.39 4.12 3.84
N ARG A 402 -3.74 4.32 2.56
CA ARG A 402 -2.95 5.17 1.67
C ARG A 402 -2.90 6.62 2.15
N VAL A 403 -3.98 7.08 2.75
CA VAL A 403 -4.17 8.49 3.08
C VAL A 403 -3.84 8.78 4.56
N ASP A 404 -3.97 7.78 5.42
CA ASP A 404 -3.59 7.79 6.82
C ASP A 404 -2.83 6.48 7.16
N PRO A 405 -1.51 6.46 6.96
CA PRO A 405 -0.74 5.23 6.84
C PRO A 405 -0.24 4.72 8.20
N HIS A 406 -1.16 4.28 9.04
CA HIS A 406 -0.87 3.78 10.38
C HIS A 406 -0.45 2.30 10.40
N TRP A 407 -0.95 1.49 9.47
CA TRP A 407 -0.66 0.06 9.40
C TRP A 407 0.46 -0.28 8.40
N ARG A 408 1.37 0.66 8.10
CA ARG A 408 2.51 0.44 7.18
C ARG A 408 3.31 -0.81 7.53
N ALA A 409 3.56 -1.05 8.81
CA ALA A 409 4.29 -2.23 9.28
C ALA A 409 3.56 -3.54 8.95
N VAL A 410 2.22 -3.55 8.97
CA VAL A 410 1.39 -4.72 8.62
C VAL A 410 1.46 -5.04 7.13
N LEU A 411 1.61 -4.02 6.29
CA LEU A 411 1.76 -4.15 4.83
C LEU A 411 3.21 -4.35 4.38
N GLY A 412 4.17 -4.06 5.26
CA GLY A 412 5.59 -4.28 5.06
C GLY A 412 5.93 -5.76 4.90
N GLY A 413 6.99 -6.03 4.16
CA GLY A 413 7.67 -7.33 4.24
C GLY A 413 8.36 -7.47 5.59
N ARG A 414 8.62 -8.72 6.02
CA ARG A 414 9.52 -8.92 7.16
C ARG A 414 10.91 -8.38 6.77
N PRO A 415 11.62 -7.71 7.70
CA PRO A 415 13.00 -7.30 7.43
C PRO A 415 13.86 -8.52 7.16
N LEU A 416 14.95 -8.34 6.41
CA LEU A 416 15.92 -9.41 6.15
C LEU A 416 16.50 -9.92 7.47
N GLN A 417 16.23 -11.19 7.78
CA GLN A 417 16.76 -11.92 8.93
C GLN A 417 18.06 -12.62 8.54
N ILE A 418 19.05 -11.83 8.13
CA ILE A 418 20.38 -12.31 7.75
C ILE A 418 21.35 -12.04 8.91
N SER A 419 22.01 -13.10 9.40
CA SER A 419 22.99 -13.04 10.48
C SER A 419 24.14 -12.07 10.14
N PRO A 420 24.77 -11.42 11.15
CA PRO A 420 25.97 -10.61 10.90
C PRO A 420 27.07 -11.38 10.17
N GLY A 421 27.25 -12.67 10.50
CA GLY A 421 28.20 -13.58 9.83
C GLY A 421 27.91 -13.72 8.34
N VAL A 422 26.66 -13.96 7.95
CA VAL A 422 26.27 -14.02 6.53
C VAL A 422 26.53 -12.68 5.83
N ARG A 423 26.15 -11.54 6.45
CA ARG A 423 26.38 -10.21 5.86
C ARG A 423 27.86 -9.94 5.58
N GLN A 424 28.72 -10.22 6.55
CA GLN A 424 30.16 -10.03 6.43
C GLN A 424 30.76 -10.95 5.37
N ALA A 425 30.38 -12.23 5.37
CA ALA A 425 30.85 -13.20 4.39
C ALA A 425 30.44 -12.82 2.95
N THR A 426 29.19 -12.40 2.74
CA THR A 426 28.72 -11.92 1.43
C THR A 426 29.54 -10.70 0.97
N ARG A 427 29.78 -9.73 1.87
CA ARG A 427 30.61 -8.56 1.55
C ARG A 427 32.04 -8.96 1.18
N GLN A 428 32.66 -9.87 1.92
CA GLN A 428 34.00 -10.36 1.63
C GLN A 428 34.06 -11.12 0.30
N ALA A 429 33.03 -11.91 -0.03
CA ALA A 429 32.96 -12.63 -1.30
C ALA A 429 32.88 -11.65 -2.48
N VAL A 430 32.04 -10.61 -2.38
CA VAL A 430 31.97 -9.53 -3.38
C VAL A 430 33.33 -8.82 -3.51
N GLN A 431 33.96 -8.45 -2.40
CA GLN A 431 35.28 -7.80 -2.41
C GLN A 431 36.39 -8.66 -3.00
N ARG A 432 36.33 -10.00 -2.85
CA ARG A 432 37.26 -10.91 -3.52
C ARG A 432 37.06 -10.89 -5.03
N VAL A 433 35.81 -10.97 -5.49
CA VAL A 433 35.50 -10.88 -6.93
C VAL A 433 35.95 -9.52 -7.50
N MET A 434 35.70 -8.42 -6.79
CA MET A 434 36.16 -7.09 -7.21
C MET A 434 37.68 -7.01 -7.32
N ARG A 435 38.42 -7.48 -6.30
CA ARG A 435 39.89 -7.53 -6.36
C ARG A 435 40.41 -8.37 -7.53
N GLN A 436 39.78 -9.51 -7.79
CA GLN A 436 40.16 -10.36 -8.93
C GLN A 436 39.80 -9.73 -10.30
N LEU A 437 38.80 -8.83 -10.36
CA LEU A 437 38.48 -8.05 -11.56
C LEU A 437 39.43 -6.86 -11.74
N GLU A 438 39.91 -6.26 -10.64
CA GLU A 438 40.93 -5.21 -10.61
C GLU A 438 42.34 -5.74 -10.89
N GLU A 439 42.59 -7.03 -10.62
CA GLU A 439 43.80 -7.72 -11.07
C GLU A 439 43.84 -7.73 -12.60
N ASP A 440 44.65 -6.81 -13.14
CA ASP A 440 44.89 -6.58 -14.57
C ASP A 440 44.89 -7.89 -15.37
N PRO A 441 43.89 -8.15 -16.24
CA PRO A 441 43.89 -9.33 -17.12
C PRO A 441 45.12 -9.38 -18.03
N ALA A 442 45.75 -8.22 -18.30
CA ALA A 442 47.00 -8.13 -19.03
C ALA A 442 48.23 -8.45 -18.17
N ARG A 443 48.11 -8.69 -16.86
CA ARG A 443 49.24 -9.12 -16.01
C ARG A 443 49.79 -10.49 -16.44
N TRP A 444 48.92 -11.40 -16.87
CA TRP A 444 49.33 -12.63 -17.58
C TRP A 444 50.05 -12.28 -18.88
N LEU A 445 49.43 -11.44 -19.73
CA LEU A 445 49.98 -11.07 -21.04
C LEU A 445 51.30 -10.28 -20.95
N ARG A 446 51.57 -9.67 -19.81
CA ARG A 446 52.82 -8.95 -19.49
C ARG A 446 53.84 -9.84 -18.74
N ALA A 447 53.52 -11.10 -18.46
CA ALA A 447 54.49 -12.04 -17.90
C ALA A 447 55.59 -12.29 -18.94
N ARG A 448 56.76 -11.69 -18.73
CA ARG A 448 57.94 -11.94 -19.56
C ARG A 448 58.50 -13.30 -19.19
N ILE A 449 58.77 -14.16 -20.17
CA ILE A 449 59.53 -15.40 -19.97
C ILE A 449 61.01 -14.97 -19.83
N PRO A 450 61.62 -15.00 -18.63
CA PRO A 450 62.97 -14.45 -18.43
C PRO A 450 64.02 -15.20 -19.25
N ALA A 451 63.78 -16.49 -19.53
CA ALA A 451 64.62 -17.30 -20.40
C ALA A 451 64.71 -16.75 -21.85
N LEU A 452 63.72 -15.97 -22.33
CA LEU A 452 63.72 -15.39 -23.69
C LEU A 452 64.57 -14.12 -23.83
N THR A 453 64.87 -13.44 -22.71
CA THR A 453 65.56 -12.13 -22.69
C THR A 453 66.77 -12.07 -21.76
N GLY A 454 67.01 -13.12 -20.97
CA GLY A 454 68.14 -13.23 -20.03
C GLY A 454 69.38 -13.94 -20.61
N PRO A 455 70.39 -14.26 -19.77
CA PRO A 455 71.70 -14.77 -20.20
C PRO A 455 71.67 -16.16 -20.87
N HIS A 456 70.52 -16.84 -20.84
CA HIS A 456 70.29 -18.13 -21.48
C HIS A 456 69.52 -18.04 -22.80
N ALA A 457 69.20 -16.83 -23.29
CA ALA A 457 68.37 -16.60 -24.48
C ALA A 457 68.87 -17.26 -25.77
N THR A 458 70.16 -17.63 -25.83
CA THR A 458 70.80 -18.28 -26.98
C THR A 458 70.88 -19.81 -26.86
N LYS A 459 70.38 -20.40 -25.77
CA LYS A 459 70.43 -21.86 -25.58
C LYS A 459 69.40 -22.57 -26.47
N PRO A 460 69.71 -23.75 -27.04
CA PRO A 460 68.83 -24.45 -27.97
C PRO A 460 67.43 -24.78 -27.42
N TRP A 461 67.31 -25.06 -26.12
CA TRP A 461 66.01 -25.32 -25.48
C TRP A 461 65.13 -24.08 -25.36
N VAL A 462 65.70 -22.87 -25.46
CA VAL A 462 64.96 -21.60 -25.47
C VAL A 462 64.28 -21.36 -26.82
N GLN A 463 64.80 -21.93 -27.92
CA GLN A 463 64.11 -21.93 -29.21
C GLN A 463 62.73 -22.60 -29.11
N VAL A 464 62.67 -23.76 -28.45
CA VAL A 464 61.42 -24.51 -28.22
C VAL A 464 60.42 -23.68 -27.39
N LEU A 465 60.92 -22.92 -26.41
CA LEU A 465 60.08 -22.02 -25.61
C LEU A 465 59.57 -20.81 -26.41
N ARG A 466 60.30 -20.31 -27.41
CA ARG A 466 59.78 -19.27 -28.32
C ARG A 466 58.63 -19.82 -29.15
N ASP A 467 58.81 -21.01 -29.70
CA ASP A 467 57.80 -21.65 -30.56
C ASP A 467 56.51 -21.95 -29.80
N LEU A 468 56.63 -22.37 -28.53
CA LEU A 468 55.48 -22.58 -27.64
C LEU A 468 54.81 -21.28 -27.17
N ALA A 469 55.55 -20.18 -27.06
CA ALA A 469 55.01 -18.88 -26.61
C ALA A 469 54.31 -18.10 -27.73
N HIS A 470 54.61 -18.38 -29.00
CA HIS A 470 53.91 -17.82 -30.15
C HIS A 470 52.59 -18.57 -30.41
N VAL A 471 51.53 -18.17 -29.71
CA VAL A 471 50.16 -18.52 -30.11
C VAL A 471 49.94 -17.97 -31.53
N HIS A 472 49.93 -18.85 -32.53
CA HIS A 472 49.54 -18.49 -33.89
C HIS A 472 48.06 -18.11 -33.84
N ALA A 473 47.76 -16.81 -33.94
CA ALA A 473 46.41 -16.37 -34.28
C ALA A 473 46.11 -16.89 -35.70
N PRO A 474 44.99 -17.60 -35.93
CA PRO A 474 44.58 -17.88 -37.29
C PRO A 474 44.27 -16.55 -37.98
N VAL A 475 44.99 -16.27 -39.07
CA VAL A 475 44.70 -15.17 -39.98
C VAL A 475 43.65 -15.67 -40.97
N ALA A 476 42.39 -15.28 -40.73
CA ALA A 476 41.33 -14.93 -41.68
C ALA A 476 39.98 -14.94 -40.95
#